data_AF-A0A3D3L3D9-F1
#
_entry.id   AF-A0A3D3L3D9-F1
#
_cell.length_a   1.000
_cell.length_b   1.000
_cell.length_c   1.000
_cell.angle_alpha   90.00
_cell.angle_beta   90.00
_cell.angle_gamma   90.00
#
_symmetry.space_group_name_H-M   'P 1'
#
loop_
_entity.id
_entity.type
_entity.pdbx_description
1 polymer ?
#
loop_
_entity_poly.entity_id
_entity_poly.type
_entity_poly.pdbx_seq_one_letter_code
_entity_poly.pdbx_strand_id
1 'polypeptide(L)'
;MRKIVFGIIFFITALIFAQNSVLKQFSQAFADVAEKANPAVVTIITETEYKMEDFHQGLPFDNPFFFPRNSPRKYRGRALGSGVIVEAEKGYILTNNHVVDKADEIKIKLMDKRVISATVVGTDPKSDLAVLQIEADNLSELELGNSDKLRVGDWVLAVGSPFSANLSHTVTAGIVSALGRSNVISSRDHYEDFIQTDAAINPG
;
A
#
# COMPACT_ATOMS: atom_id res chain seq x y z
N MET A 1 -27.41 13.23 -54.28
CA MET A 1 -26.73 14.07 -53.26
C MET A 1 -27.33 13.95 -51.86
N ARG A 2 -28.63 14.22 -51.61
CA ARG A 2 -29.23 14.14 -50.24
C ARG A 2 -29.04 12.81 -49.50
N LYS A 3 -29.19 11.66 -50.18
CA LYS A 3 -29.01 10.33 -49.54
C LYS A 3 -27.57 10.04 -49.07
N ILE A 4 -26.57 10.59 -49.77
CA ILE A 4 -25.15 10.41 -49.43
C ILE A 4 -24.80 11.25 -48.19
N VAL A 5 -25.32 12.48 -48.11
CA VAL A 5 -25.12 13.37 -46.95
C VAL A 5 -25.78 12.81 -45.69
N PHE A 6 -26.98 12.25 -45.78
CA PHE A 6 -27.64 11.59 -44.63
C PHE A 6 -26.90 10.32 -44.18
N GLY A 7 -26.37 9.52 -45.12
CA GLY A 7 -25.57 8.34 -44.79
C GLY A 7 -24.26 8.70 -44.07
N ILE A 8 -23.59 9.77 -44.50
CA ILE A 8 -22.36 10.26 -43.86
C ILE A 8 -22.66 10.81 -42.45
N ILE A 9 -23.74 11.59 -42.27
CA ILE A 9 -24.12 12.10 -40.95
C ILE A 9 -24.49 10.96 -40.00
N PHE A 10 -25.24 9.94 -40.47
CA PHE A 10 -25.59 8.77 -39.66
C PHE A 10 -24.37 7.91 -39.29
N PHE A 11 -23.41 7.78 -40.21
CA PHE A 11 -22.16 7.05 -39.95
C PHE A 11 -21.26 7.79 -38.95
N ILE A 12 -21.18 9.12 -39.06
CA ILE A 12 -20.43 9.96 -38.11
C ILE A 12 -21.07 9.95 -36.71
N THR A 13 -22.40 10.05 -36.60
CA THR A 13 -23.06 9.97 -35.30
C THR A 13 -22.94 8.57 -34.68
N ALA A 14 -23.08 7.49 -35.47
CA ALA A 14 -22.85 6.13 -35.00
C ALA A 14 -21.40 5.91 -34.51
N LEU A 15 -20.39 6.50 -35.18
CA LEU A 15 -19.00 6.48 -34.71
C LEU A 15 -18.82 7.21 -33.37
N ILE A 16 -19.46 8.37 -33.19
CA ILE A 16 -19.39 9.15 -31.94
C ILE A 16 -20.05 8.38 -30.78
N PHE A 17 -21.20 7.73 -31.01
CA PHE A 17 -21.84 6.89 -29.99
C PHE A 17 -21.04 5.61 -29.68
N ALA A 18 -20.39 4.99 -30.66
CA ALA A 18 -19.56 3.80 -30.46
C ALA A 18 -18.24 4.11 -29.73
N GLN A 19 -17.61 5.27 -29.98
CA GLN A 19 -16.41 5.67 -29.23
C GLN A 19 -16.71 5.91 -27.74
N ASN A 20 -17.91 6.40 -27.41
CA ASN A 20 -18.34 6.58 -26.03
C ASN A 20 -18.52 5.26 -25.26
N SER A 21 -18.79 4.13 -25.94
CA SER A 21 -18.98 2.84 -25.25
C SER A 21 -17.66 2.19 -24.83
N VAL A 22 -16.60 2.30 -25.66
CA VAL A 22 -15.28 1.72 -25.36
C VAL A 22 -14.62 2.44 -24.18
N LEU A 23 -14.64 3.78 -24.18
CA LEU A 23 -14.09 4.56 -23.06
C LEU A 23 -14.86 4.29 -21.75
N LYS A 24 -16.18 4.13 -21.85
CA LYS A 24 -17.00 3.75 -20.70
C LYS A 24 -16.67 2.35 -20.18
N GLN A 25 -16.53 1.36 -21.07
CA GLN A 25 -16.12 0.01 -20.70
C GLN A 25 -14.73 -0.01 -20.05
N PHE A 26 -13.80 0.77 -20.59
CA PHE A 26 -12.45 0.89 -20.02
C PHE A 26 -12.48 1.51 -18.61
N SER A 27 -13.23 2.61 -18.43
CA SER A 27 -13.41 3.21 -17.10
C SER A 27 -14.14 2.27 -16.13
N GLN A 28 -15.09 1.46 -16.61
CA GLN A 28 -15.77 0.45 -15.80
C GLN A 28 -14.80 -0.64 -15.37
N ALA A 29 -13.95 -1.14 -16.27
CA ALA A 29 -12.96 -2.15 -15.92
C ALA A 29 -12.02 -1.69 -14.78
N PHE A 30 -11.59 -0.42 -14.78
CA PHE A 30 -10.78 0.13 -13.70
C PHE A 30 -11.55 0.20 -12.38
N ALA A 31 -12.83 0.61 -12.43
CA ALA A 31 -13.69 0.65 -11.26
C ALA A 31 -13.95 -0.75 -10.69
N ASP A 32 -14.20 -1.74 -11.54
CA ASP A 32 -14.46 -3.12 -11.13
C ASP A 32 -13.22 -3.74 -10.46
N VAL A 33 -12.02 -3.48 -11.00
CA VAL A 33 -10.77 -3.93 -10.36
C VAL A 33 -10.57 -3.25 -9.00
N ALA A 34 -10.83 -1.93 -8.91
CA ALA A 34 -10.75 -1.20 -7.66
C ALA A 34 -11.75 -1.73 -6.61
N GLU A 35 -13.00 -2.00 -7.01
CA GLU A 35 -14.05 -2.54 -6.14
C GLU A 35 -13.67 -3.91 -5.58
N LYS A 36 -13.03 -4.76 -6.41
CA LYS A 36 -12.53 -6.06 -5.97
C LYS A 36 -11.28 -5.96 -5.08
N ALA A 37 -10.38 -5.02 -5.37
CA ALA A 37 -9.10 -4.92 -4.68
C ALA A 37 -9.17 -4.19 -3.33
N ASN A 38 -9.98 -3.14 -3.23
CA ASN A 38 -10.05 -2.29 -2.03
C ASN A 38 -10.31 -3.04 -0.72
N PRO A 39 -11.25 -4.02 -0.66
CA PRO A 39 -11.55 -4.75 0.59
C PRO A 39 -10.40 -5.63 1.09
N ALA A 40 -9.48 -6.03 0.20
CA ALA A 40 -8.31 -6.85 0.55
C ALA A 40 -7.08 -6.02 0.98
N VAL A 41 -7.07 -4.72 0.68
CA VAL A 41 -6.01 -3.80 1.13
C VAL A 41 -6.35 -3.27 2.50
N VAL A 42 -5.39 -3.31 3.43
CA VAL A 42 -5.58 -2.95 4.84
C VAL A 42 -4.64 -1.83 5.25
N THR A 43 -5.02 -1.05 6.27
CA THR A 43 -4.10 -0.13 6.95
C THR A 43 -3.40 -0.87 8.07
N ILE A 44 -2.07 -0.75 8.11
CA ILE A 44 -1.23 -1.22 9.20
C ILE A 44 -0.94 -0.03 10.12
N ILE A 45 -1.16 -0.22 11.41
CA ILE A 45 -0.88 0.76 12.46
C ILE A 45 0.15 0.12 13.36
N THR A 46 1.33 0.73 13.44
CA THR A 46 2.38 0.29 14.36
C THR A 46 2.56 1.28 15.48
N GLU A 47 2.73 0.77 16.70
CA GLU A 47 3.05 1.54 17.90
C GLU A 47 4.42 1.10 18.43
N THR A 48 5.28 2.07 18.73
CA THR A 48 6.64 1.84 19.27
C THR A 48 6.85 2.68 20.52
N GLU A 49 7.28 2.07 21.62
CA GLU A 49 7.67 2.73 22.86
C GLU A 49 9.18 3.04 22.88
N TYR A 50 9.53 4.32 22.78
CA TYR A 50 10.89 4.81 22.97
C TYR A 50 11.15 5.13 24.45
N LYS A 51 12.27 4.64 25.00
CA LYS A 51 12.77 5.04 26.32
C LYS A 51 13.81 6.15 26.15
N MET A 52 13.62 7.27 26.85
CA MET A 52 14.46 8.48 26.75
C MET A 52 15.84 8.36 27.44
N GLU A 53 16.37 7.15 27.60
CA GLU A 53 17.68 6.93 28.25
C GLU A 53 18.85 7.18 27.27
N ASP A 54 18.57 7.18 25.96
CA ASP A 54 19.57 7.40 24.89
C ASP A 54 19.83 8.88 24.55
N PHE A 55 19.11 9.84 25.15
CA PHE A 55 19.22 11.27 24.78
C PHE A 55 20.10 12.11 25.73
N HIS A 56 20.48 11.58 26.90
CA HIS A 56 21.11 12.37 27.97
C HIS A 56 22.61 12.11 28.19
N GLN A 57 23.26 11.27 27.40
CA GLN A 57 24.72 11.14 27.49
C GLN A 57 25.42 12.36 26.86
N GLY A 58 25.72 13.38 27.67
CA GLY A 58 26.76 14.38 27.34
C GLY A 58 26.46 15.87 27.53
N LEU A 59 25.36 16.28 28.19
CA LEU A 59 25.10 17.70 28.42
C LEU A 59 25.69 18.21 29.75
N PRO A 60 26.37 19.37 29.80
CA PRO A 60 27.11 19.87 30.97
C PRO A 60 26.24 20.35 32.16
N PHE A 61 24.93 20.10 32.14
CA PHE A 61 23.98 20.51 33.18
C PHE A 61 23.33 19.32 33.92
N ASP A 62 23.86 18.11 33.73
CA ASP A 62 23.38 16.87 34.35
C ASP A 62 23.82 16.76 35.83
N ASN A 63 23.41 17.74 36.65
CA ASN A 63 23.62 17.71 38.10
C ASN A 63 22.38 17.07 38.80
N PRO A 64 22.50 15.86 39.38
CA PRO A 64 21.38 15.15 40.02
C PRO A 64 20.77 15.89 41.21
N PHE A 65 21.44 16.91 41.73
CA PHE A 65 20.98 17.74 42.85
C PHE A 65 19.98 18.84 42.46
N PHE A 66 19.97 19.29 41.19
CA PHE A 66 19.12 20.40 40.74
C PHE A 66 17.94 19.97 39.85
N PHE A 67 18.03 18.79 39.24
CA PHE A 67 16.97 18.20 38.43
C PHE A 67 16.70 16.78 38.92
N PRO A 68 15.73 16.55 39.83
CA PRO A 68 15.35 15.19 40.19
C PRO A 68 14.97 14.43 38.91
N ARG A 69 15.58 13.25 38.70
CA ARG A 69 15.23 12.30 37.64
C ARG A 69 13.77 11.92 37.78
N ASN A 70 12.88 12.73 37.22
CA ASN A 70 11.50 12.33 37.02
C ASN A 70 11.51 11.18 36.03
N SER A 71 10.74 10.16 36.38
CA SER A 71 10.64 8.83 35.77
C SER A 71 10.88 8.81 34.25
N PRO A 72 11.53 7.76 33.71
CA PRO A 72 11.78 7.65 32.27
C PRO A 72 10.47 7.85 31.52
N ARG A 73 10.33 8.99 30.84
CA ARG A 73 9.18 9.27 30.00
C ARG A 73 9.26 8.32 28.82
N LYS A 74 8.34 7.35 28.78
CA LYS A 74 8.10 6.53 27.60
C LYS A 74 7.41 7.41 26.56
N TYR A 75 7.98 7.52 25.38
CA TYR A 75 7.33 8.16 24.23
C TYR A 75 6.74 7.07 23.34
N ARG A 76 5.51 7.26 22.88
CA ARG A 76 4.90 6.37 21.88
C ARG A 76 4.99 7.03 20.52
N GLY A 77 5.74 6.43 19.61
CA GLY A 77 5.67 6.71 18.18
C GLY A 77 4.56 5.88 17.56
N ARG A 78 3.86 6.45 16.57
CA ARG A 78 2.88 5.75 15.76
C ARG A 78 3.23 5.93 14.29
N ALA A 79 3.31 4.84 13.54
CA ALA A 79 3.45 4.87 12.09
C ALA A 79 2.25 4.20 11.42
N LEU A 80 2.05 4.54 10.15
CA LEU A 80 1.01 4.00 9.29
C LEU A 80 1.67 3.35 8.08
N GLY A 81 1.12 2.21 7.70
CA GLY A 81 1.53 1.41 6.55
C GLY A 81 0.33 0.82 5.82
N SER A 82 0.58 0.20 4.68
CA SER A 82 -0.42 -0.56 3.93
C SER A 82 -0.02 -2.04 3.84
N GLY A 83 -1.01 -2.91 3.71
CA GLY A 83 -0.80 -4.34 3.47
C GLY A 83 -1.91 -4.94 2.61
N VAL A 84 -1.69 -6.16 2.14
CA VAL A 84 -2.65 -6.89 1.28
C VAL A 84 -2.94 -8.26 1.87
N ILE A 85 -4.21 -8.59 2.06
CA ILE A 85 -4.65 -9.94 2.45
C ILE A 85 -4.48 -10.87 1.24
N VAL A 86 -3.69 -11.92 1.41
CA VAL A 86 -3.37 -12.90 0.36
C VAL A 86 -3.87 -14.31 0.64
N GLU A 87 -4.32 -14.56 1.87
CA GLU A 87 -4.95 -15.81 2.29
C GLU A 87 -5.96 -15.50 3.42
N ALA A 88 -7.24 -15.40 3.07
CA ALA A 88 -8.34 -15.01 3.93
C ALA A 88 -8.62 -16.06 5.01
N GLU A 89 -8.54 -17.35 4.70
CA GLU A 89 -8.82 -18.40 5.68
C GLU A 89 -7.82 -18.40 6.84
N LYS A 90 -6.56 -18.05 6.55
CA LYS A 90 -5.50 -17.95 7.56
C LYS A 90 -5.28 -16.54 8.09
N GLY A 91 -5.91 -15.54 7.46
CA GLY A 91 -5.72 -14.12 7.76
C GLY A 91 -4.31 -13.61 7.46
N TYR A 92 -3.65 -14.13 6.42
CA TYR A 92 -2.30 -13.68 6.07
C TYR A 92 -2.29 -12.39 5.27
N ILE A 93 -1.42 -11.47 5.70
CA ILE A 93 -1.26 -10.14 5.11
C ILE A 93 0.20 -9.97 4.70
N LEU A 94 0.44 -9.59 3.46
CA LEU A 94 1.76 -9.15 2.97
C LEU A 94 1.93 -7.64 3.14
N THR A 95 3.11 -7.24 3.58
CA THR A 95 3.53 -5.84 3.69
C THR A 95 5.04 -5.72 3.61
N ASN A 96 5.57 -4.50 3.70
CA ASN A 96 7.00 -4.27 3.78
C ASN A 96 7.55 -4.52 5.19
N ASN A 97 8.76 -5.07 5.27
CA ASN A 97 9.43 -5.32 6.55
C ASN A 97 9.65 -4.00 7.32
N HIS A 98 10.08 -2.93 6.65
CA HIS A 98 10.32 -1.65 7.31
C HIS A 98 9.08 -1.01 7.93
N VAL A 99 7.86 -1.40 7.52
CA VAL A 99 6.61 -0.91 8.09
C VAL A 99 6.41 -1.47 9.51
N VAL A 100 6.87 -2.70 9.74
CA VAL A 100 6.64 -3.46 10.97
C VAL A 100 7.90 -3.63 11.83
N ASP A 101 9.07 -3.23 11.32
CA ASP A 101 10.33 -3.29 12.05
C ASP A 101 10.25 -2.47 13.35
N LYS A 102 10.65 -3.09 14.47
CA LYS A 102 10.65 -2.50 15.83
C LYS A 102 9.27 -2.00 16.30
N ALA A 103 8.18 -2.48 15.71
CA ALA A 103 6.85 -2.26 16.25
C ALA A 103 6.66 -3.11 17.52
N ASP A 104 6.28 -2.48 18.63
CA ASP A 104 5.90 -3.21 19.85
C ASP A 104 4.48 -3.77 19.74
N GLU A 105 3.59 -3.04 19.05
CA GLU A 105 2.24 -3.47 18.75
C GLU A 105 1.90 -3.20 17.28
N ILE A 106 1.24 -4.16 16.63
CA ILE A 106 0.74 -4.04 15.26
C ILE A 106 -0.77 -4.24 15.28
N LYS A 107 -1.50 -3.26 14.73
CA LYS A 107 -2.94 -3.31 14.53
C LYS A 107 -3.26 -3.17 13.05
N ILE A 108 -4.20 -3.98 12.58
CA ILE A 108 -4.71 -3.95 11.21
C ILE A 108 -6.09 -3.32 11.24
N LYS A 109 -6.27 -2.26 10.45
CA LYS A 109 -7.58 -1.65 10.19
C LYS A 109 -8.07 -2.12 8.83
N LEU A 110 -9.20 -2.82 8.83
CA LEU A 110 -9.89 -3.30 7.63
C LEU A 110 -10.78 -2.20 7.01
N MET A 111 -11.22 -2.42 5.77
CA MET A 111 -12.10 -1.49 5.05
C MET A 111 -13.45 -1.28 5.74
N ASP A 112 -13.97 -2.33 6.40
CA ASP A 112 -15.19 -2.26 7.21
C ASP A 112 -14.99 -1.58 8.58
N LYS A 113 -13.81 -1.01 8.82
CA LYS A 113 -13.38 -0.28 10.02
C LYS A 113 -13.09 -1.16 11.25
N ARG A 114 -13.15 -2.48 11.16
CA ARG A 114 -12.64 -3.35 12.22
C ARG A 114 -11.15 -3.08 12.44
N VAL A 115 -10.72 -3.10 13.70
CA VAL A 115 -9.32 -2.98 14.10
C VAL A 115 -8.94 -4.22 14.89
N ILE A 116 -7.95 -4.95 14.40
CA ILE A 116 -7.58 -6.28 14.90
C ILE A 116 -6.07 -6.29 15.18
N SER A 117 -5.65 -6.85 16.30
CA SER A 117 -4.22 -7.04 16.59
C SER A 117 -3.64 -8.09 15.66
N ALA A 118 -2.44 -7.81 15.13
CA ALA A 118 -1.72 -8.75 14.28
C ALA A 118 -0.47 -9.29 14.95
N THR A 119 -0.09 -10.49 14.56
CA THR A 119 1.19 -11.10 14.89
C THR A 119 2.06 -11.18 13.64
N VAL A 120 3.38 -11.16 13.85
CA VAL A 120 4.34 -11.38 12.77
C VAL A 120 4.51 -12.89 12.58
N VAL A 121 4.22 -13.39 11.38
CA VAL A 121 4.47 -14.79 10.99
C VAL A 121 5.92 -14.97 10.56
N GLY A 122 6.46 -13.99 9.83
CA GLY A 122 7.85 -14.00 9.38
C GLY A 122 8.23 -12.70 8.68
N THR A 123 9.53 -12.44 8.64
CA THR A 123 10.11 -11.28 7.94
C THR A 123 11.34 -11.68 7.14
N ASP A 124 11.58 -10.99 6.03
CA ASP A 124 12.84 -11.01 5.30
C ASP A 124 13.30 -9.56 5.08
N PRO A 125 14.26 -9.07 5.90
CA PRO A 125 14.81 -7.73 5.74
C PRO A 125 15.50 -7.49 4.40
N LYS A 126 16.04 -8.52 3.74
CA LYS A 126 16.80 -8.34 2.48
C LYS A 126 15.88 -8.04 1.30
N SER A 127 14.70 -8.64 1.26
CA SER A 127 13.67 -8.32 0.25
C SER A 127 12.70 -7.24 0.72
N ASP A 128 12.86 -6.73 1.95
CA ASP A 128 11.94 -5.81 2.61
C ASP A 128 10.49 -6.32 2.65
N LEU A 129 10.28 -7.61 2.99
CA LEU A 129 8.96 -8.24 3.07
C LEU A 129 8.65 -8.76 4.48
N ALA A 130 7.37 -8.69 4.85
CA ALA A 130 6.84 -9.29 6.06
C ALA A 130 5.48 -9.95 5.80
N VAL A 131 5.24 -11.06 6.50
CA VAL A 131 3.94 -11.73 6.59
C VAL A 131 3.39 -11.51 7.99
N LEU A 132 2.20 -10.93 8.06
CA LEU A 132 1.43 -10.79 9.29
C LEU A 132 0.25 -11.77 9.30
N GLN A 133 -0.28 -12.05 10.49
CA GLN A 133 -1.50 -12.82 10.66
C GLN A 133 -2.49 -12.08 11.57
N ILE A 134 -3.76 -12.13 11.20
CA ILE A 134 -4.89 -11.69 12.03
C ILE A 134 -5.91 -12.81 12.19
N GLU A 135 -6.64 -12.79 13.30
CA GLU A 135 -7.80 -13.66 13.52
C GLU A 135 -9.08 -12.86 13.27
N ALA A 136 -9.70 -13.07 12.11
CA ALA A 136 -10.94 -12.40 11.73
C ALA A 136 -11.69 -13.14 10.63
N ASP A 137 -13.03 -13.07 10.68
CA ASP A 137 -13.90 -13.64 9.66
C ASP A 137 -14.20 -12.63 8.53
N ASN A 138 -14.80 -13.10 7.44
CA ASN A 138 -15.27 -12.26 6.32
C ASN A 138 -14.15 -11.38 5.75
N LEU A 139 -12.96 -11.95 5.57
CA LEU A 139 -11.85 -11.29 4.89
C LEU A 139 -12.02 -11.42 3.38
N SER A 140 -11.63 -10.37 2.66
CA SER A 140 -11.45 -10.41 1.21
C SER A 140 -9.96 -10.55 0.92
N GLU A 141 -9.61 -11.38 -0.04
CA GLU A 141 -8.22 -11.61 -0.44
C GLU A 141 -7.99 -11.28 -1.91
N LEU A 142 -6.72 -11.08 -2.26
CA LEU A 142 -6.28 -10.99 -3.65
C LEU A 142 -5.34 -12.14 -3.99
N GLU A 143 -5.65 -12.84 -5.08
CA GLU A 143 -4.77 -13.81 -5.68
C GLU A 143 -3.52 -13.13 -6.26
N LEU A 144 -2.35 -13.74 -6.03
CA LEU A 144 -1.10 -13.25 -6.58
C LEU A 144 -1.02 -13.54 -8.08
N GLY A 145 -0.66 -12.51 -8.86
CA GLY A 145 -0.37 -12.63 -10.29
C GLY A 145 1.05 -13.12 -10.57
N ASN A 146 1.33 -13.46 -11.83
CA ASN A 146 2.68 -13.75 -12.30
C ASN A 146 3.30 -12.48 -12.92
N SER A 147 4.30 -11.91 -12.25
CA SER A 147 5.02 -10.70 -12.67
C SER A 147 5.88 -10.88 -13.92
N ASP A 148 6.34 -12.10 -14.24
CA ASP A 148 7.18 -12.39 -15.42
C ASP A 148 6.42 -12.15 -16.74
N LYS A 149 5.08 -12.07 -16.67
CA LYS A 149 4.20 -11.81 -17.83
C LYS A 149 3.96 -10.33 -18.08
N LEU A 150 4.41 -9.44 -17.19
CA LEU A 150 4.22 -8.00 -17.33
C LEU A 150 5.04 -7.45 -18.50
N ARG A 151 4.53 -6.39 -19.11
CA ARG A 151 5.24 -5.64 -20.15
C ARG A 151 5.23 -4.15 -19.80
N VAL A 152 6.30 -3.47 -20.18
CA VAL A 152 6.33 -2.00 -20.15
C VAL A 152 5.18 -1.46 -21.01
N GLY A 153 4.39 -0.56 -20.46
CA GLY A 153 3.17 0.00 -21.05
C GLY A 153 1.87 -0.69 -20.65
N ASP A 154 1.91 -1.82 -19.93
CA ASP A 154 0.70 -2.42 -19.37
C ASP A 154 0.09 -1.48 -18.31
N TRP A 155 -1.24 -1.32 -18.34
CA TRP A 155 -1.97 -0.54 -17.35
C TRP A 155 -1.91 -1.19 -15.97
N VAL A 156 -1.71 -0.38 -14.94
CA VAL A 156 -1.70 -0.82 -13.55
C VAL A 156 -2.51 0.12 -12.67
N LEU A 157 -3.03 -0.46 -11.58
CA LEU A 157 -3.62 0.28 -10.47
C LEU A 157 -2.74 0.09 -9.24
N ALA A 158 -2.38 1.19 -8.58
CA ALA A 158 -1.81 1.14 -7.25
C ALA A 158 -2.93 1.39 -6.24
N VAL A 159 -3.07 0.46 -5.30
CA VAL A 159 -4.08 0.51 -4.24
C VAL A 159 -3.36 0.56 -2.90
N GLY A 160 -3.70 1.53 -2.07
CA GLY A 160 -3.06 1.70 -0.77
C GLY A 160 -3.96 2.45 0.21
N SER A 161 -3.46 2.63 1.43
CA SER A 161 -4.15 3.36 2.49
C SER A 161 -3.31 4.55 3.01
N PRO A 162 -2.98 5.53 2.15
CA PRO A 162 -1.98 6.55 2.46
C PRO A 162 -2.39 7.47 3.62
N PHE A 163 -1.42 7.75 4.50
CA PHE A 163 -1.29 8.90 5.43
C PHE A 163 -2.40 9.25 6.43
N SER A 164 -3.63 8.73 6.34
CA SER A 164 -4.68 9.06 7.31
C SER A 164 -5.72 7.97 7.42
N ALA A 165 -6.19 7.71 8.64
CA ALA A 165 -7.34 6.83 8.89
C ALA A 165 -8.62 7.27 8.15
N ASN A 166 -8.64 8.49 7.59
CA ASN A 166 -9.73 9.06 6.80
C ASN A 166 -9.46 9.10 5.28
N LEU A 167 -8.24 8.73 4.83
CA LEU A 167 -7.84 8.59 3.41
C LEU A 167 -7.58 7.11 3.04
N SER A 168 -8.19 6.20 3.79
CA SER A 168 -8.08 4.76 3.60
C SER A 168 -8.63 4.31 2.24
N HIS A 169 -7.92 3.40 1.57
CA HIS A 169 -8.32 2.77 0.30
C HIS A 169 -8.36 3.75 -0.88
N THR A 170 -7.21 4.33 -1.18
CA THR A 170 -7.00 5.18 -2.36
C THR A 170 -6.48 4.33 -3.52
N VAL A 171 -7.03 4.58 -4.71
CA VAL A 171 -6.60 3.95 -5.96
C VAL A 171 -6.04 5.01 -6.89
N THR A 172 -4.87 4.76 -7.46
CA THR A 172 -4.29 5.57 -8.53
C THR A 172 -3.98 4.68 -9.73
N ALA A 173 -4.03 5.27 -10.92
CA ALA A 173 -3.79 4.58 -12.18
C ALA A 173 -2.48 5.05 -12.83
N GLY A 174 -1.83 4.14 -13.54
CA GLY A 174 -0.63 4.41 -14.32
C GLY A 174 -0.32 3.24 -15.24
N ILE A 175 0.94 3.16 -15.67
CA ILE A 175 1.47 2.08 -16.49
C ILE A 175 2.75 1.51 -15.88
N VAL A 176 3.05 0.26 -16.21
CA VAL A 176 4.39 -0.29 -16.02
C VAL A 176 5.37 0.56 -16.84
N SER A 177 6.22 1.31 -16.16
CA SER A 177 7.23 2.19 -16.75
C SER A 177 8.56 1.47 -16.99
N ALA A 178 8.90 0.50 -16.15
CA ALA A 178 10.08 -0.36 -16.30
C ALA A 178 9.91 -1.66 -15.48
N LEU A 179 10.68 -2.69 -15.84
CA LEU A 179 10.81 -3.97 -15.14
C LEU A 179 12.30 -4.21 -14.86
N GLY A 180 12.64 -5.08 -13.91
CA GLY A 180 14.05 -5.46 -13.70
C GLY A 180 14.90 -4.38 -13.04
N ARG A 181 14.29 -3.42 -12.32
CA ARG A 181 15.04 -2.30 -11.74
C ARG A 181 15.77 -2.77 -10.48
N SER A 182 17.10 -2.65 -10.52
CA SER A 182 18.01 -2.98 -9.42
C SER A 182 19.03 -1.85 -9.18
N ASN A 183 19.72 -1.90 -8.04
CA ASN A 183 20.61 -0.87 -7.52
C ASN A 183 19.90 0.47 -7.27
N VAL A 184 18.63 0.41 -6.86
CA VAL A 184 17.82 1.58 -6.52
C VAL A 184 18.07 1.99 -5.07
N ILE A 185 18.19 1.02 -4.16
CA ILE A 185 18.54 1.28 -2.77
C ILE A 185 20.08 1.27 -2.70
N SER A 186 20.66 2.32 -2.14
CA SER A 186 22.13 2.53 -2.12
C SER A 186 22.92 1.46 -1.35
N SER A 187 22.24 0.52 -0.67
CA SER A 187 22.84 -0.54 0.13
C SER A 187 22.93 -1.84 -0.65
N ARG A 188 24.14 -2.40 -0.72
CA ARG A 188 24.46 -3.62 -1.48
C ARG A 188 23.88 -4.92 -0.90
N ASP A 189 23.12 -4.83 0.18
CA ASP A 189 22.62 -5.98 0.95
C ASP A 189 21.14 -6.32 0.71
N HIS A 190 20.48 -5.63 -0.24
CA HIS A 190 19.09 -5.90 -0.60
C HIS A 190 18.97 -6.73 -1.89
N TYR A 191 17.93 -7.57 -1.93
CA TYR A 191 17.50 -8.21 -3.17
C TYR A 191 16.51 -7.29 -3.86
N GLU A 192 16.81 -6.93 -5.11
CA GLU A 192 16.03 -5.96 -5.86
C GLU A 192 15.67 -6.50 -7.25
N ASP A 193 14.38 -6.47 -7.55
CA ASP A 193 13.84 -6.69 -8.88
C ASP A 193 12.53 -5.90 -9.01
N PHE A 194 12.65 -4.57 -9.05
CA PHE A 194 11.49 -3.69 -8.92
C PHE A 194 10.75 -3.50 -10.24
N ILE A 195 9.43 -3.44 -10.13
CA ILE A 195 8.53 -2.88 -11.14
C ILE A 195 8.43 -1.37 -10.90
N GLN A 196 8.71 -0.58 -11.92
CA GLN A 196 8.52 0.87 -11.86
C GLN A 196 7.16 1.22 -12.48
N THR A 197 6.42 2.14 -11.85
CA THR A 197 5.16 2.69 -12.36
C THR A 197 5.14 4.20 -12.22
N ASP A 198 4.32 4.86 -13.04
CA ASP A 198 4.00 6.29 -12.91
C ASP A 198 2.67 6.53 -12.16
N ALA A 199 2.00 5.46 -11.72
CA ALA A 199 0.88 5.56 -10.79
C ALA A 199 1.35 6.26 -9.51
N ALA A 200 0.58 7.26 -9.04
CA ALA A 200 0.93 8.01 -7.85
C ALA A 200 0.92 7.11 -6.59
N ILE A 201 2.07 6.96 -5.95
CA ILE A 201 2.26 6.20 -4.71
C ILE A 201 2.86 7.13 -3.66
N ASN A 202 2.38 7.01 -2.42
CA ASN A 202 2.74 7.86 -1.30
C ASN A 202 3.04 6.98 -0.08
N PRO A 203 3.93 7.41 0.83
CA PRO A 203 4.15 6.67 2.08
C PRO A 203 2.85 6.48 2.87
N GLY A 204 2.68 5.30 3.46
CA GLY A 204 1.54 4.94 4.30
C GLY A 204 1.14 3.51 4.08
#